data_AF-A0A6J0J232-F1
#
_entry.id   AF-A0A6J0J232-F1
#
_cell.length_a   1.000
_cell.length_b   1.000
_cell.length_c   1.000
_cell.angle_alpha   90.00
_cell.angle_beta   90.00
_cell.angle_gamma   90.00
#
_symmetry.space_group_name_H-M   'P 1'
#
loop_
_entity.id
_entity.type
_entity.pdbx_description
1 polymer ?
#
loop_
_entity_poly.entity_id
_entity_poly.type
_entity_poly.pdbx_seq_one_letter_code
_entity_poly.pdbx_strand_id
1 'polypeptide(L)'
;MSCVLGSLLSDSQGSFLEGHTSLQTDPCPASPAPRTPPSHGPSGRPGRGCGQGIKGPAGSGLSYGVCALLQPSRAATMVHWSAEEKQLISSVWGKVNVEECGAEALARLLIVYPWTQRFFDNFGNLSSPTAIIGNPKVRAHGKKVLTSFGEAVKNLDNIKKCFAQLSKLHCDKLHVDPENFRLLGDILIIVLASHFGKDFTPACQAAWQKMVRVVAHALAHEYH
;
A
#
# COMPACT_ATOMS: atom_id res chain seq x y z
N MET A 1 -25.07 -3.75 13.01
CA MET A 1 -25.21 -3.20 11.64
C MET A 1 -23.84 -3.25 10.99
N SER A 2 -23.62 -4.30 10.20
CA SER A 2 -22.37 -5.01 9.93
C SER A 2 -21.29 -4.20 9.19
N CYS A 3 -20.42 -3.42 9.85
CA CYS A 3 -19.41 -2.59 9.16
C CYS A 3 -19.99 -1.74 8.02
N VAL A 4 -21.11 -1.09 8.29
CA VAL A 4 -21.96 -0.42 7.28
C VAL A 4 -22.26 -1.31 6.04
N LEU A 5 -22.31 -2.64 6.15
CA LEU A 5 -22.74 -3.64 5.15
C LEU A 5 -22.21 -3.48 3.70
N GLY A 6 -21.18 -2.67 3.47
CA GLY A 6 -20.98 -2.01 2.18
C GLY A 6 -20.99 -0.49 2.31
N SER A 7 -19.91 0.11 2.85
CA SER A 7 -19.55 1.48 2.46
C SER A 7 -19.27 1.61 0.96
N LEU A 8 -19.36 0.51 0.21
CA LEU A 8 -20.33 0.29 -0.86
C LEU A 8 -19.93 -1.05 -1.50
N LEU A 9 -20.84 -2.03 -1.60
CA LEU A 9 -20.74 -3.03 -2.69
C LEU A 9 -20.75 -2.31 -4.06
N SER A 10 -21.19 -1.04 -4.09
CA SER A 10 -21.29 -0.09 -5.20
C SER A 10 -19.96 0.58 -5.54
N ASP A 11 -19.45 0.50 -6.76
CA ASP A 11 -20.24 0.68 -7.99
C ASP A 11 -20.19 -0.52 -8.96
N SER A 12 -19.60 -1.66 -8.59
CA SER A 12 -19.19 -2.68 -9.58
C SER A 12 -20.11 -3.89 -9.78
N GLN A 13 -21.41 -3.76 -9.53
CA GLN A 13 -22.44 -4.55 -10.24
C GLN A 13 -23.28 -3.64 -11.18
N GLY A 14 -22.79 -2.43 -11.49
CA GLY A 14 -23.49 -1.42 -12.27
C GLY A 14 -23.01 -1.23 -13.72
N SER A 15 -22.26 -2.17 -14.29
CA SER A 15 -21.91 -2.15 -15.73
C SER A 15 -22.07 -3.49 -16.44
N PHE A 16 -22.68 -4.48 -15.79
CA PHE A 16 -23.00 -5.77 -16.40
C PHE A 16 -24.51 -5.88 -16.54
N LEU A 17 -25.05 -5.27 -17.60
CA LEU A 17 -26.09 -5.82 -18.48
C LEU A 17 -26.46 -4.75 -19.52
N GLU A 18 -26.06 -5.06 -20.76
CA GLU A 18 -26.67 -4.67 -22.02
C GLU A 18 -26.62 -3.20 -22.46
N GLY A 19 -25.86 -2.99 -23.55
CA GLY A 19 -25.87 -1.77 -24.34
C GLY A 19 -24.98 -1.94 -25.57
N HIS A 20 -25.29 -2.95 -26.40
CA HIS A 20 -24.77 -3.07 -27.76
C HIS A 20 -24.99 -1.75 -28.51
N THR A 21 -23.92 -1.04 -28.84
CA THR A 21 -23.91 -0.11 -29.97
C THR A 21 -22.54 -0.14 -30.62
N SER A 22 -22.52 -0.78 -31.78
CA SER A 22 -21.47 -0.70 -32.79
C SER A 22 -21.19 0.76 -33.11
N LEU A 23 -19.92 1.18 -33.00
CA LEU A 23 -19.42 2.36 -33.68
C LEU A 23 -17.94 2.13 -33.99
N GLN A 24 -17.72 1.80 -35.28
CA GLN A 24 -16.43 1.85 -35.94
C GLN A 24 -15.71 3.16 -35.64
N THR A 25 -14.45 3.04 -35.21
CA THR A 25 -13.45 4.09 -35.41
C THR A 25 -12.23 3.48 -36.09
N ASP A 26 -11.91 4.07 -37.23
CA ASP A 26 -10.83 3.67 -38.14
C ASP A 26 -9.44 3.73 -37.49
N PRO A 27 -8.48 2.89 -37.94
CA PRO A 27 -7.12 2.87 -37.43
C PRO A 27 -6.30 4.03 -38.02
N CYS A 28 -5.77 4.90 -37.15
CA CYS A 28 -4.80 5.92 -37.55
C CYS A 28 -3.35 5.38 -37.51
N PRO A 29 -2.45 5.89 -38.37
CA PRO A 29 -1.34 5.14 -38.93
C PRO A 29 -0.08 5.09 -38.06
N ALA A 30 0.65 3.98 -38.22
CA ALA A 30 1.97 3.74 -37.68
C ALA A 30 2.98 4.81 -38.14
N SER A 31 3.80 5.30 -37.20
CA SER A 31 5.02 6.05 -37.50
C SER A 31 6.26 5.30 -37.00
N PRO A 32 7.42 5.49 -37.66
CA PRO A 32 8.44 4.45 -37.79
C PRO A 32 9.46 4.44 -36.65
N ALA A 33 10.04 3.25 -36.43
CA ALA A 33 11.09 2.96 -35.46
C ALA A 33 12.40 3.74 -35.71
N PRO A 34 13.14 4.13 -34.65
CA PRO A 34 14.51 4.60 -34.79
C PRO A 34 15.48 3.42 -35.04
N ARG A 35 16.41 3.66 -35.98
CA ARG A 35 17.41 2.74 -36.51
C ARG A 35 18.54 2.48 -35.50
N THR A 36 18.96 1.23 -35.39
CA THR A 36 20.20 0.80 -34.71
C THR A 36 21.43 1.01 -35.63
N PRO A 37 22.60 1.39 -35.09
CA PRO A 37 23.87 1.25 -35.79
C PRO A 37 24.59 -0.07 -35.43
N PRO A 38 25.51 -0.57 -36.28
CA PRO A 38 25.90 -1.97 -36.33
C PRO A 38 27.06 -2.36 -35.39
N SER A 39 27.05 -3.65 -35.07
CA SER A 39 28.08 -4.45 -34.42
C SER A 39 29.31 -4.67 -35.32
N HIS A 40 30.51 -4.48 -34.76
CA HIS A 40 31.75 -5.07 -35.28
C HIS A 40 32.33 -6.04 -34.25
N GLY A 41 32.54 -7.29 -34.67
CA GLY A 41 33.52 -8.22 -34.10
C GLY A 41 34.38 -8.78 -35.25
N PRO A 42 35.12 -9.89 -35.07
CA PRO A 42 36.09 -10.18 -34.01
C PRO A 42 37.46 -10.59 -34.60
N SER A 43 38.53 -10.53 -33.80
CA SER A 43 39.81 -11.25 -34.00
C SER A 43 40.52 -11.26 -32.64
N GLY A 44 41.27 -12.25 -32.14
CA GLY A 44 41.76 -13.55 -32.57
C GLY A 44 42.87 -13.91 -31.56
N ARG A 45 42.75 -15.08 -30.92
CA ARG A 45 43.60 -15.83 -29.94
C ARG A 45 45.15 -15.78 -30.11
N PRO A 46 46.01 -16.50 -29.30
CA PRO A 46 45.95 -17.01 -27.91
C PRO A 46 47.29 -16.91 -27.10
N GLY A 47 47.29 -17.26 -25.79
CA GLY A 47 48.50 -17.73 -25.05
C GLY A 47 48.39 -17.57 -23.52
N ARG A 48 48.14 -18.62 -22.72
CA ARG A 48 49.10 -19.50 -21.98
C ARG A 48 49.94 -18.78 -20.90
N GLY A 49 49.88 -19.25 -19.65
CA GLY A 49 50.91 -19.02 -18.64
C GLY A 49 50.45 -19.09 -17.18
N CYS A 50 50.99 -20.04 -16.41
CA CYS A 50 50.69 -20.36 -15.02
C CYS A 50 51.44 -19.46 -13.99
N GLY A 51 50.80 -19.24 -12.84
CA GLY A 51 51.32 -19.53 -11.49
C GLY A 51 52.52 -18.75 -10.91
N GLN A 52 52.25 -17.92 -9.90
CA GLN A 52 52.98 -17.78 -8.62
C GLN A 52 52.13 -16.85 -7.73
N GLY A 53 51.79 -17.09 -6.46
CA GLY A 53 52.49 -17.83 -5.43
C GLY A 53 53.13 -16.84 -4.44
N ILE A 54 52.33 -16.15 -3.61
CA ILE A 54 52.83 -15.42 -2.43
C ILE A 54 51.92 -15.63 -1.21
N LYS A 55 52.55 -16.01 -0.10
CA LYS A 55 51.96 -16.42 1.19
C LYS A 55 51.82 -15.23 2.16
N GLY A 56 50.69 -15.20 2.87
CA GLY A 56 50.53 -14.74 4.27
C GLY A 56 50.44 -13.23 4.53
N PRO A 57 50.02 -12.78 5.73
CA PRO A 57 49.73 -13.57 6.94
C PRO A 57 48.30 -13.37 7.52
N ALA A 58 48.05 -14.17 8.57
CA ALA A 58 46.81 -14.28 9.33
C ALA A 58 46.36 -12.96 9.97
N GLY A 59 45.08 -12.64 9.78
CA GLY A 59 44.33 -11.65 10.54
C GLY A 59 43.08 -12.30 11.11
N SER A 60 43.00 -12.35 12.44
CA SER A 60 41.88 -12.81 13.25
C SER A 60 40.62 -11.98 12.96
N GLY A 61 39.79 -12.45 12.03
CA GLY A 61 38.47 -11.90 11.76
C GLY A 61 37.43 -12.62 12.61
N LEU A 62 36.94 -11.94 13.65
CA LEU A 62 35.77 -12.32 14.43
C LEU A 62 34.62 -12.73 13.50
N SER A 63 34.23 -14.00 13.59
CA SER A 63 33.01 -14.53 12.99
C SER A 63 31.81 -13.89 13.69
N TYR A 64 31.44 -12.69 13.28
CA TYR A 64 30.13 -12.14 13.60
C TYR A 64 29.09 -13.00 12.89
N GLY A 65 28.41 -13.82 13.69
CA GLY A 65 27.34 -14.70 13.27
C GLY A 65 26.31 -13.95 12.44
N VAL A 66 26.33 -14.21 11.14
CA VAL A 66 25.27 -13.80 10.23
C VAL A 66 24.10 -14.78 10.41
N CYS A 67 22.91 -14.21 10.51
CA CYS A 67 21.61 -14.88 10.35
C CYS A 67 21.00 -15.55 11.59
N ALA A 68 20.83 -14.79 12.67
CA ALA A 68 19.94 -15.18 13.77
C ALA A 68 19.12 -14.01 14.33
N LEU A 69 18.54 -13.14 13.49
CA LEU A 69 17.48 -12.20 13.92
C LEU A 69 16.52 -11.91 12.78
N LEU A 70 15.52 -12.77 12.62
CA LEU A 70 14.10 -12.42 12.51
C LEU A 70 13.35 -13.74 12.26
N GLN A 71 13.08 -14.48 13.33
CA GLN A 71 11.92 -15.36 13.29
C GLN A 71 10.69 -14.48 13.54
N PRO A 72 9.76 -14.32 12.58
CA PRO A 72 8.46 -13.78 12.90
C PRO A 72 7.77 -14.81 13.79
N SER A 73 7.68 -14.54 15.10
CA SER A 73 6.91 -15.41 15.99
C SER A 73 5.44 -15.33 15.57
N ARG A 74 4.92 -16.41 14.96
CA ARG A 74 3.49 -16.64 14.69
C ARG A 74 2.76 -16.98 15.99
N ALA A 75 2.83 -16.08 16.97
CA ALA A 75 1.83 -16.00 18.01
C ALA A 75 0.85 -14.92 17.56
N ALA A 76 -0.42 -15.30 17.35
CA ALA A 76 -1.49 -14.34 17.21
C ALA A 76 -1.58 -13.54 18.52
N THR A 77 -0.77 -12.50 18.65
CA THR A 77 -0.82 -11.58 19.77
C THR A 77 -2.20 -10.96 19.74
N MET A 78 -3.03 -11.30 20.72
CA MET A 78 -4.19 -10.48 21.03
C MET A 78 -3.63 -9.07 21.24
N VAL A 79 -4.04 -8.17 20.35
CA VAL A 79 -3.61 -6.78 20.41
C VAL A 79 -4.23 -6.19 21.67
N HIS A 80 -3.38 -5.94 22.66
CA HIS A 80 -3.80 -5.28 23.88
C HIS A 80 -3.55 -3.78 23.77
N TRP A 81 -4.54 -2.97 24.09
CA TRP A 81 -4.49 -1.51 24.04
C TRP A 81 -4.44 -0.92 25.44
N SER A 82 -3.44 -0.09 25.74
CA SER A 82 -3.42 0.67 26.99
C SER A 82 -4.47 1.79 26.96
N ALA A 83 -4.88 2.27 28.14
CA ALA A 83 -5.80 3.41 28.23
C ALA A 83 -5.23 4.66 27.55
N GLU A 84 -3.92 4.88 27.71
CA GLU A 84 -3.19 5.98 27.07
C GLU A 84 -3.20 5.87 25.54
N GLU A 85 -2.93 4.69 24.98
CA GLU A 85 -2.98 4.47 23.54
C GLU A 85 -4.39 4.74 22.98
N LYS A 86 -5.44 4.25 23.65
CA LYS A 86 -6.83 4.51 23.25
C LYS A 86 -7.16 6.00 23.26
N GLN A 87 -6.69 6.72 24.28
CA GLN A 87 -6.88 8.16 24.40
C GLN A 87 -6.14 8.93 23.29
N LEU A 88 -4.88 8.59 23.01
CA LEU A 88 -4.08 9.23 21.96
C LEU A 88 -4.72 9.05 20.58
N ILE A 89 -5.20 7.82 20.27
CA ILE A 89 -5.88 7.52 19.01
C ILE A 89 -7.17 8.33 18.91
N SER A 90 -8.01 8.29 19.95
CA SER A 90 -9.32 8.95 19.95
C SER A 90 -9.21 10.48 19.89
N SER A 91 -8.20 11.05 20.57
CA SER A 91 -7.96 12.49 20.61
C SER A 91 -7.60 13.05 19.24
N VAL A 92 -6.70 12.38 18.51
CA VAL A 92 -6.40 12.77 17.12
C VAL A 92 -7.59 12.53 16.22
N TRP A 93 -8.23 11.36 16.32
CA TRP A 93 -9.38 11.01 15.48
C TRP A 93 -10.51 12.04 15.57
N GLY A 94 -10.78 12.56 16.77
CA GLY A 94 -11.80 13.61 16.98
C GLY A 94 -11.54 14.92 16.25
N LYS A 95 -10.32 15.15 15.77
CA LYS A 95 -9.92 16.33 14.98
C LYS A 95 -9.74 16.03 13.49
N VAL A 96 -9.81 14.77 13.05
CA VAL A 96 -9.54 14.37 11.66
C VAL A 96 -10.66 14.84 10.73
N ASN A 97 -10.30 15.58 9.69
CA ASN A 97 -11.18 15.80 8.55
C ASN A 97 -11.16 14.56 7.64
N VAL A 98 -12.16 13.69 7.80
CA VAL A 98 -12.22 12.38 7.13
C VAL A 98 -12.18 12.50 5.60
N GLU A 99 -12.79 13.54 5.04
CA GLU A 99 -12.82 13.71 3.58
C GLU A 99 -11.46 14.17 3.05
N GLU A 100 -10.87 15.17 3.69
CA GLU A 100 -9.60 15.76 3.27
C GLU A 100 -8.42 14.81 3.49
N CYS A 101 -8.24 14.33 4.72
CA CYS A 101 -7.17 13.39 5.05
C CYS A 101 -7.32 12.08 4.27
N GLY A 102 -8.55 11.61 4.03
CA GLY A 102 -8.82 10.37 3.30
C GLY A 102 -8.49 10.50 1.81
N ALA A 103 -8.93 11.59 1.19
CA ALA A 103 -8.58 11.91 -0.20
C ALA A 103 -7.07 12.05 -0.39
N GLU A 104 -6.40 12.76 0.53
CA GLU A 104 -4.96 12.96 0.46
C GLU A 104 -4.18 11.66 0.64
N ALA A 105 -4.57 10.82 1.61
CA ALA A 105 -3.93 9.53 1.82
C ALA A 105 -4.03 8.61 0.59
N LEU A 106 -5.20 8.53 -0.04
CA LEU A 106 -5.35 7.72 -1.25
C LEU A 106 -4.59 8.33 -2.44
N ALA A 107 -4.64 9.65 -2.63
CA ALA A 107 -3.89 10.31 -3.69
C ALA A 107 -2.37 10.06 -3.54
N ARG A 108 -1.83 10.20 -2.31
CA ARG A 108 -0.42 9.92 -2.03
C ARG A 108 -0.05 8.46 -2.26
N LEU A 109 -0.91 7.49 -1.92
CA LEU A 109 -0.69 6.08 -2.24
C LEU A 109 -0.51 5.89 -3.76
N LEU A 110 -1.43 6.43 -4.55
CA LEU A 110 -1.42 6.28 -6.02
C LEU A 110 -0.23 6.98 -6.69
N ILE A 111 0.27 8.07 -6.11
CA ILE A 111 1.42 8.82 -6.63
C ILE A 111 2.74 8.19 -6.23
N VAL A 112 2.91 7.86 -4.94
CA VAL A 112 4.18 7.34 -4.39
C VAL A 112 4.38 5.88 -4.78
N TYR A 113 3.30 5.12 -4.95
CA TYR A 113 3.32 3.71 -5.31
C TYR A 113 2.49 3.45 -6.57
N PRO A 114 2.97 3.84 -7.76
CA PRO A 114 2.17 3.86 -8.99
C PRO A 114 1.57 2.51 -9.41
N TRP A 115 2.17 1.38 -9.00
CA TRP A 115 1.63 0.05 -9.29
C TRP A 115 0.26 -0.19 -8.64
N THR A 116 -0.10 0.58 -7.61
CA THR A 116 -1.42 0.50 -6.96
C THR A 116 -2.55 1.04 -7.83
N GLN A 117 -2.24 1.82 -8.86
CA GLN A 117 -3.23 2.39 -9.78
C GLN A 117 -4.01 1.30 -10.55
N ARG A 118 -3.41 0.11 -10.76
CA ARG A 118 -4.04 -1.04 -11.44
C ARG A 118 -5.36 -1.50 -10.82
N PHE A 119 -5.60 -1.17 -9.55
CA PHE A 119 -6.84 -1.52 -8.84
C PHE A 119 -7.97 -0.48 -9.07
N PHE A 120 -7.67 0.61 -9.78
CA PHE A 120 -8.52 1.78 -9.91
C PHE A 120 -8.75 2.19 -11.39
N ASP A 121 -8.69 1.24 -12.32
CA ASP A 121 -8.84 1.49 -13.76
C ASP A 121 -10.18 2.19 -14.10
N ASN A 122 -11.23 1.95 -13.31
CA ASN A 122 -12.54 2.59 -13.45
C ASN A 122 -12.61 4.02 -12.89
N PHE A 123 -11.52 4.56 -12.32
CA PHE A 123 -11.47 5.93 -11.79
C PHE A 123 -11.19 6.98 -12.87
N GLY A 124 -10.93 6.56 -14.11
CA GLY A 124 -10.65 7.47 -15.21
C GLY A 124 -9.21 7.95 -15.20
N ASN A 125 -8.97 9.24 -15.38
CA ASN A 125 -7.62 9.77 -15.55
C ASN A 125 -6.82 9.76 -14.23
N LEU A 126 -5.77 8.93 -14.18
CA LEU A 126 -4.78 8.84 -13.11
C LEU A 126 -3.34 9.07 -13.62
N SER A 127 -3.17 9.61 -14.83
CA SER A 127 -1.88 9.67 -15.54
C SER A 127 -0.82 10.61 -14.94
N SER A 128 -1.20 11.51 -14.04
CA SER A 128 -0.28 12.47 -13.41
C SER A 128 -0.71 12.81 -11.98
N PRO A 129 0.20 13.31 -11.12
CA PRO A 129 -0.15 13.73 -9.77
C PRO A 129 -1.31 14.72 -9.71
N THR A 130 -1.33 15.73 -10.58
CA THR A 130 -2.42 16.71 -10.68
C THR A 130 -3.75 16.04 -11.04
N ALA A 131 -3.74 15.11 -12.00
CA ALA A 131 -4.94 14.36 -12.36
C ALA A 131 -5.46 13.50 -11.19
N ILE A 132 -4.56 12.83 -10.46
CA ILE A 132 -4.90 12.00 -9.29
C ILE A 132 -5.51 12.85 -8.17
N ILE A 133 -4.86 13.96 -7.80
CA ILE A 133 -5.32 14.84 -6.72
C ILE A 133 -6.68 15.47 -7.06
N GLY A 134 -6.87 15.86 -8.32
CA GLY A 134 -8.13 16.44 -8.81
C GLY A 134 -9.25 15.42 -9.05
N ASN A 135 -8.99 14.11 -8.97
CA ASN A 135 -9.95 13.09 -9.35
C ASN A 135 -11.07 12.93 -8.30
N PRO A 136 -12.34 13.18 -8.65
CA PRO A 136 -13.44 13.10 -7.69
C PRO A 136 -13.69 11.67 -7.17
N LYS A 137 -13.39 10.63 -7.97
CA LYS A 137 -13.53 9.23 -7.55
C LYS A 137 -12.44 8.84 -6.55
N VAL A 138 -11.20 9.33 -6.74
CA VAL A 138 -10.12 9.18 -5.74
C VAL A 138 -10.53 9.83 -4.42
N ARG A 139 -11.02 11.08 -4.46
CA ARG A 139 -11.50 11.77 -3.26
C ARG A 139 -12.61 11.01 -2.55
N ALA A 140 -13.63 10.59 -3.29
CA ALA A 140 -14.77 9.84 -2.75
C ALA A 140 -14.33 8.49 -2.15
N HIS A 141 -13.42 7.77 -2.80
CA HIS A 141 -12.93 6.50 -2.29
C HIS A 141 -12.04 6.69 -1.06
N GLY A 142 -11.16 7.70 -1.06
CA GLY A 142 -10.33 8.04 0.09
C GLY A 142 -11.15 8.33 1.34
N LYS A 143 -12.28 9.05 1.20
CA LYS A 143 -13.25 9.25 2.28
C LYS A 143 -13.82 7.94 2.81
N LYS A 144 -14.18 6.98 1.94
CA LYS A 144 -14.68 5.65 2.37
C LYS A 144 -13.61 4.88 3.14
N VAL A 145 -12.38 4.87 2.64
CA VAL A 145 -11.23 4.24 3.30
C VAL A 145 -11.07 4.82 4.69
N LEU A 146 -10.97 6.14 4.83
CA LEU A 146 -10.74 6.75 6.14
C LEU A 146 -11.95 6.61 7.08
N THR A 147 -13.18 6.60 6.54
CA THR A 147 -14.39 6.27 7.33
C THR A 147 -14.28 4.88 7.96
N SER A 148 -13.73 3.88 7.25
CA SER A 148 -13.53 2.54 7.81
C SER A 148 -12.51 2.52 8.96
N PHE A 149 -11.47 3.36 8.91
CA PHE A 149 -10.56 3.56 10.04
C PHE A 149 -11.30 4.14 11.25
N GLY A 150 -12.30 5.01 11.04
CA GLY A 150 -13.17 5.47 12.12
C GLY A 150 -13.94 4.36 12.82
N GLU A 151 -14.36 3.34 12.08
CA GLU A 151 -14.98 2.15 12.67
C GLU A 151 -13.99 1.30 13.47
N ALA A 152 -12.71 1.22 13.03
CA ALA A 152 -11.65 0.64 13.85
C ALA A 152 -11.43 1.43 15.15
N VAL A 153 -11.40 2.76 15.11
CA VAL A 153 -11.23 3.61 16.30
C VAL A 153 -12.37 3.38 17.31
N LYS A 154 -13.61 3.21 16.85
CA LYS A 154 -14.75 2.87 17.71
C LYS A 154 -14.69 1.45 18.30
N ASN A 155 -13.94 0.54 17.67
CA ASN A 155 -13.92 -0.89 17.98
C ASN A 155 -12.49 -1.43 18.16
N LEU A 156 -11.62 -0.71 18.86
CA LEU A 156 -10.18 -1.03 18.97
C LEU A 156 -9.91 -2.46 19.47
N ASP A 157 -10.73 -2.99 20.38
CA ASP A 157 -10.57 -4.34 20.92
C ASP A 157 -11.15 -5.44 20.00
N ASN A 158 -11.92 -5.07 18.96
CA ASN A 158 -12.63 -5.99 18.06
C ASN A 158 -12.32 -5.74 16.57
N ILE A 159 -11.18 -5.13 16.25
CA ILE A 159 -10.81 -4.76 14.87
C ILE A 159 -10.88 -5.96 13.91
N LYS A 160 -10.42 -7.15 14.31
CA LYS A 160 -10.48 -8.35 13.45
C LYS A 160 -11.90 -8.67 12.96
N LYS A 161 -12.88 -8.63 13.87
CA LYS A 161 -14.29 -8.87 13.53
C LYS A 161 -14.87 -7.75 12.69
N CYS A 162 -14.46 -6.51 12.95
CA CYS A 162 -14.86 -5.36 12.15
C CYS A 162 -14.36 -5.50 10.69
N PHE A 163 -13.12 -5.89 10.46
CA PHE A 163 -12.58 -5.92 9.10
C PHE A 163 -12.82 -7.23 8.34
N ALA A 164 -13.48 -8.23 8.93
CA ALA A 164 -13.66 -9.56 8.32
C ALA A 164 -14.35 -9.52 6.93
N GLN A 165 -15.42 -8.74 6.76
CA GLN A 165 -16.10 -8.62 5.46
C GLN A 165 -15.23 -7.90 4.42
N LEU A 166 -14.49 -6.87 4.85
CA LEU A 166 -13.57 -6.13 3.99
C LEU A 166 -12.36 -6.99 3.60
N SER A 167 -11.87 -7.85 4.50
CA SER A 167 -10.78 -8.78 4.24
C SER A 167 -11.15 -9.74 3.10
N LYS A 168 -12.34 -10.35 3.15
CA LYS A 168 -12.86 -11.21 2.07
C LYS A 168 -12.96 -10.48 0.74
N LEU A 169 -13.46 -9.25 0.73
CA LEU A 169 -13.55 -8.45 -0.49
C LEU A 169 -12.17 -8.21 -1.12
N HIS A 170 -11.18 -7.81 -0.32
CA HIS A 170 -9.85 -7.51 -0.85
C HIS A 170 -9.09 -8.77 -1.28
N CYS A 171 -9.30 -9.89 -0.57
CA CYS A 171 -8.73 -11.20 -0.90
C CYS A 171 -9.38 -11.79 -2.15
N ASP A 172 -10.67 -12.10 -2.08
CA ASP A 172 -11.35 -12.97 -3.06
C ASP A 172 -11.72 -12.26 -4.37
N LYS A 173 -11.88 -10.93 -4.33
CA LYS A 173 -12.35 -10.15 -5.48
C LYS A 173 -11.26 -9.25 -6.04
N LEU A 174 -10.63 -8.46 -5.17
CA LEU A 174 -9.67 -7.45 -5.63
C LEU A 174 -8.24 -8.00 -5.76
N HIS A 175 -7.94 -9.15 -5.14
CA HIS A 175 -6.61 -9.78 -5.16
C HIS A 175 -5.48 -8.79 -4.81
N VAL A 176 -5.74 -7.93 -3.81
CA VAL A 176 -4.76 -6.93 -3.37
C VAL A 176 -3.67 -7.63 -2.58
N ASP A 177 -2.40 -7.37 -2.87
CA ASP A 177 -1.30 -7.93 -2.06
C ASP A 177 -1.34 -7.29 -0.65
N PRO A 178 -1.29 -8.09 0.44
CA PRO A 178 -1.34 -7.59 1.82
C PRO A 178 -0.32 -6.50 2.16
N GLU A 179 0.83 -6.47 1.49
CA GLU A 179 1.85 -5.43 1.70
C GLU A 179 1.30 -4.04 1.37
N ASN A 180 0.38 -3.92 0.42
CA ASN A 180 -0.23 -2.63 0.08
C ASN A 180 -1.07 -2.04 1.22
N PHE A 181 -1.63 -2.87 2.11
CA PHE A 181 -2.32 -2.35 3.31
C PHE A 181 -1.34 -1.68 4.27
N ARG A 182 -0.13 -2.23 4.38
CA ARG A 182 0.94 -1.65 5.21
C ARG A 182 1.40 -0.32 4.62
N LEU A 183 1.57 -0.25 3.29
CA LEU A 183 1.94 0.99 2.59
C LEU A 183 0.89 2.10 2.79
N LEU A 184 -0.40 1.78 2.67
CA LEU A 184 -1.47 2.73 2.94
C LEU A 184 -1.46 3.20 4.40
N GLY A 185 -1.20 2.28 5.34
CA GLY A 185 -1.04 2.61 6.74
C GLY A 185 0.09 3.60 6.99
N ASP A 186 1.26 3.41 6.39
CA ASP A 186 2.39 4.33 6.51
C ASP A 186 2.09 5.71 5.89
N ILE A 187 1.42 5.75 4.73
CA ILE A 187 0.99 7.00 4.10
C ILE A 187 0.01 7.76 5.00
N LEU A 188 -0.96 7.07 5.61
CA LEU A 188 -1.92 7.70 6.52
C LEU A 188 -1.21 8.39 7.69
N ILE A 189 -0.16 7.77 8.22
CA ILE A 189 0.62 8.32 9.33
C ILE A 189 1.33 9.60 8.93
N ILE A 190 1.92 9.63 7.73
CA ILE A 190 2.55 10.82 7.18
C ILE A 190 1.51 11.94 6.99
N VAL A 191 0.31 11.61 6.49
CA VAL A 191 -0.79 12.58 6.33
C VAL A 191 -1.19 13.14 7.70
N LEU A 192 -1.48 12.30 8.69
CA LEU A 192 -1.85 12.76 10.03
C LEU A 192 -0.74 13.63 10.64
N ALA A 193 0.53 13.24 10.51
CA ALA A 193 1.66 14.03 10.98
C ALA A 193 1.72 15.41 10.31
N SER A 194 1.44 15.51 9.00
CA SER A 194 1.41 16.79 8.30
C SER A 194 0.25 17.70 8.70
N HIS A 195 -0.91 17.13 9.03
CA HIS A 195 -2.11 17.89 9.44
C HIS A 195 -2.04 18.37 10.88
N PHE A 196 -1.45 17.58 11.78
CA PHE A 196 -1.42 17.88 13.23
C PHE A 196 -0.08 18.43 13.71
N GLY A 197 1.01 18.28 12.95
CA GLY A 197 2.32 18.85 13.26
C GLY A 197 2.78 18.50 14.67
N LYS A 198 2.91 19.51 15.54
CA LYS A 198 3.37 19.34 16.93
C LYS A 198 2.40 18.55 17.81
N ASP A 199 1.11 18.52 17.47
CA ASP A 199 0.11 17.72 18.18
C ASP A 199 0.30 16.21 17.93
N PHE A 200 0.96 15.83 16.82
CA PHE A 200 1.27 14.44 16.50
C PHE A 200 2.61 14.02 17.11
N THR A 201 2.62 13.92 18.44
CA THR A 201 3.82 13.58 19.22
C THR A 201 4.36 12.18 18.89
N PRO A 202 5.62 11.85 19.20
CA PRO A 202 6.17 10.51 18.98
C PRO A 202 5.35 9.39 19.66
N ALA A 203 4.79 9.64 20.84
CA ALA A 203 3.90 8.70 21.53
C ALA A 203 2.59 8.50 20.76
N CYS A 204 2.01 9.60 20.26
CA CYS A 204 0.82 9.54 19.42
C CYS A 204 1.08 8.76 18.12
N GLN A 205 2.20 9.05 17.45
CA GLN A 205 2.64 8.32 16.27
C GLN A 205 2.79 6.83 16.56
N ALA A 206 3.41 6.43 17.67
CA ALA A 206 3.55 5.02 18.03
C ALA A 206 2.20 4.32 18.22
N ALA A 207 1.24 4.97 18.89
CA ALA A 207 -0.11 4.44 19.06
C ALA A 207 -0.85 4.28 17.72
N TRP A 208 -0.76 5.29 16.85
CA TRP A 208 -1.32 5.23 15.51
C TRP A 208 -0.62 4.20 14.62
N GLN A 209 0.70 4.02 14.74
CA GLN A 209 1.44 3.01 13.97
C GLN A 209 1.01 1.60 14.34
N LYS A 210 0.80 1.35 15.63
CA LYS A 210 0.20 0.13 16.11
C LYS A 210 -1.19 -0.06 15.50
N MET A 211 -2.01 0.99 15.49
CA MET A 211 -3.39 0.94 14.96
C MET A 211 -3.42 0.57 13.47
N VAL A 212 -2.65 1.24 12.63
CA VAL A 212 -2.62 0.93 11.19
C VAL A 212 -2.07 -0.47 10.91
N ARG A 213 -1.11 -0.96 11.69
CA ARG A 213 -0.60 -2.34 11.58
C ARG A 213 -1.65 -3.38 11.96
N VAL A 214 -2.45 -3.10 12.99
CA VAL A 214 -3.53 -4.00 13.43
C VAL A 214 -4.65 -4.04 12.39
N VAL A 215 -4.99 -2.91 11.78
CA VAL A 215 -5.93 -2.85 10.65
C VAL A 215 -5.39 -3.63 9.44
N ALA A 216 -4.11 -3.44 9.07
CA ALA A 216 -3.48 -4.18 7.97
C ALA A 216 -3.49 -5.69 8.23
N HIS A 217 -3.14 -6.13 9.44
CA HIS A 217 -3.21 -7.53 9.83
C HIS A 217 -4.66 -8.07 9.80
N ALA A 218 -5.64 -7.27 10.20
CA ALA A 218 -7.05 -7.69 10.15
C ALA A 218 -7.56 -7.84 8.70
N LEU A 219 -7.12 -6.97 7.79
CA LEU A 219 -7.43 -7.05 6.36
C LEU A 219 -6.73 -8.22 5.65
N ALA A 220 -5.53 -8.59 6.10
CA ALA A 220 -4.77 -9.72 5.59
C ALA A 220 -5.23 -11.08 6.14
N HIS A 221 -6.23 -11.12 7.03
CA HIS A 221 -6.60 -12.34 7.75
C HIS A 221 -7.02 -13.50 6.83
N GLU A 222 -7.84 -13.24 5.81
CA GLU A 222 -8.34 -14.29 4.92
C GLU A 222 -7.32 -14.76 3.87
N TYR A 223 -6.11 -14.17 3.83
CA TYR A 223 -5.04 -14.58 2.91
C TYR A 223 -4.21 -15.77 3.43
N HIS A 224 -4.38 -16.15 4.70
CA HIS A 224 -3.57 -17.14 5.42
C HIS A 224 -4.42 -18.01 6.36
#